data_AF-A0A1G9DYC2-F1
#
_entry.id   AF-A0A1G9DYC2-F1
#
_cell.length_a   1.000
_cell.length_b   1.000
_cell.length_c   1.000
_cell.angle_alpha   90.00
_cell.angle_beta   90.00
_cell.angle_gamma   90.00
#
_symmetry.space_group_name_H-M   'P 1'
#
loop_
_entity.id
_entity.type
_entity.pdbx_description
1 polymer ?
#
loop_
_entity_poly.entity_id
_entity_poly.type
_entity_poly.pdbx_seq_one_letter_code
_entity_poly.pdbx_strand_id
1 'polypeptide(L)' 'MTKPQLFFGLAVGTLLAALGGTLSAAGITGSGLAATGVLVLLVNAAYWTLGQRRRPIPVESPPDRRLAQGAG' A
#
# COMPACT_ATOMS: atom_id res chain seq x y z
N MET A 1 -0.55 5.47 3.53
CA MET A 1 -1.51 4.52 4.09
C MET A 1 -0.97 3.98 5.39
N THR A 2 -1.78 4.00 6.43
CA THR A 2 -1.47 3.32 7.69
C THR A 2 -1.51 1.80 7.44
N LYS A 3 -0.70 1.01 8.16
CA LYS A 3 -0.69 -0.46 8.09
C LYS A 3 -2.11 -1.10 7.98
N PRO A 4 -3.12 -0.70 8.76
CA PRO A 4 -4.46 -1.28 8.65
C PRO A 4 -5.15 -1.06 7.28
N GLN A 5 -4.86 0.05 6.58
CA GLN A 5 -5.48 0.32 5.27
C GLN A 5 -4.98 -0.64 4.17
N LEU A 6 -3.73 -1.11 4.28
CA LEU A 6 -3.16 -2.12 3.37
C LEU A 6 -3.81 -3.48 3.56
N PHE A 7 -4.03 -3.91 4.82
CA PHE A 7 -4.71 -5.17 5.11
C PHE A 7 -6.17 -5.15 4.67
N PHE A 8 -6.85 -4.01 4.85
CA PHE A 8 -8.21 -3.83 4.35
C PHE A 8 -8.27 -3.95 2.82
N GLY A 9 -7.35 -3.29 2.11
CA GLY A 9 -7.24 -3.40 0.65
C GLY A 9 -6.99 -4.83 0.16
N LEU A 10 -6.09 -5.56 0.83
CA LEU A 10 -5.84 -6.98 0.54
C LEU A 10 -7.09 -7.85 0.75
N ALA A 11 -7.80 -7.67 1.87
CA ALA A 11 -9.01 -8.43 2.18
C ALA A 11 -10.12 -8.18 1.15
N VAL A 12 -10.40 -6.91 0.85
CA VAL A 12 -11.42 -6.52 -0.13
C VAL A 12 -11.06 -7.02 -1.54
N GLY A 13 -9.80 -6.85 -1.97
CA GLY A 13 -9.34 -7.31 -3.27
C GLY A 13 -9.48 -8.83 -3.43
N THR A 14 -9.10 -9.60 -2.39
CA THR A 14 -9.23 -11.06 -2.39
C THR A 14 -10.70 -11.49 -2.44
N LEU A 15 -11.57 -10.84 -1.67
CA LEU A 15 -13.00 -11.13 -1.66
C LEU A 15 -13.65 -10.89 -3.03
N LEU A 16 -13.37 -9.74 -3.66
CA LEU A 16 -13.90 -9.41 -4.99
C LEU A 16 -13.38 -10.39 -6.07
N ALA A 17 -12.10 -10.75 -6.00
CA ALA A 17 -11.52 -11.74 -6.91
C ALA A 17 -12.21 -13.10 -6.78
N ALA A 18 -12.43 -13.57 -5.55
CA ALA A 18 -13.10 -14.83 -5.26
C ALA A 18 -14.58 -14.83 -5.68
N LEU A 19 -15.31 -13.74 -5.38
CA LEU A 19 -16.72 -13.60 -5.79
C LEU A 19 -16.87 -13.55 -7.30
N GLY A 20 -16.04 -12.75 -7.97
CA GLY A 20 -16.06 -12.68 -9.44
C GLY A 20 -15.70 -14.02 -10.09
N GLY A 21 -14.71 -14.73 -9.56
CA GLY A 21 -14.34 -16.07 -10.02
C GLY A 21 -15.46 -17.09 -9.83
N THR A 22 -16.11 -17.08 -8.66
CA THR A 22 -17.26 -17.96 -8.37
C THR A 22 -18.45 -17.67 -9.29
N LEU A 23 -18.77 -16.39 -9.52
CA LEU A 23 -19.82 -15.98 -10.44
C LEU A 23 -19.52 -16.40 -11.88
N SER A 24 -18.29 -16.19 -12.34
CA SER A 24 -17.85 -16.64 -13.66
C SER A 24 -17.91 -18.15 -13.83
N ALA A 25 -17.53 -18.92 -12.80
CA ALA A 25 -17.67 -20.38 -12.81
C ALA A 25 -19.14 -20.83 -12.85
N ALA A 26 -20.05 -20.04 -12.28
CA ALA A 26 -21.49 -20.26 -12.35
C ALA A 26 -22.14 -19.82 -13.69
N GLY A 27 -21.34 -19.36 -14.66
CA GLY A 27 -21.85 -18.85 -15.95
C GLY A 27 -22.51 -17.48 -15.86
N ILE A 28 -22.41 -16.80 -14.72
CA ILE A 28 -22.86 -15.43 -14.51
C ILE A 28 -21.71 -14.49 -14.89
N THR A 29 -22.02 -13.33 -15.48
CA THR A 29 -21.04 -12.34 -15.90
C THR A 29 -20.33 -11.67 -14.70
N GLY A 30 -19.44 -12.42 -14.04
CA GLY A 30 -18.66 -12.01 -12.86
C GLY A 30 -17.23 -11.54 -13.15
N SER A 31 -16.82 -11.57 -14.42
CA SER A 31 -15.44 -11.29 -14.85
C SER A 31 -14.98 -9.87 -14.50
N GLY A 32 -15.88 -8.87 -14.57
CA GLY A 32 -15.59 -7.50 -14.15
C GLY A 32 -15.31 -7.38 -12.66
N LEU A 33 -16.03 -8.14 -11.82
CA LEU A 33 -15.81 -8.17 -10.38
C LEU A 33 -14.45 -8.81 -10.04
N ALA A 34 -14.12 -9.91 -10.73
CA ALA A 34 -12.85 -10.59 -10.59
C ALA A 34 -11.67 -9.69 -10.97
N ALA A 35 -11.76 -9.04 -12.13
CA ALA A 35 -10.76 -8.10 -12.63
C ALA A 35 -10.55 -6.92 -11.66
N THR A 36 -11.64 -6.39 -11.11
CA THR A 36 -11.58 -5.32 -10.10
C THR A 36 -10.85 -5.80 -8.83
N GLY A 37 -11.17 -7.00 -8.34
CA GLY A 37 -10.47 -7.59 -7.19
C GLY A 37 -8.97 -7.75 -7.43
N VAL A 38 -8.58 -8.25 -8.61
CA VAL A 38 -7.17 -8.38 -9.01
C VAL A 38 -6.47 -7.01 -9.08
N LEU A 39 -7.12 -6.00 -9.64
CA LEU A 39 -6.58 -4.63 -9.68
C LEU A 39 -6.30 -4.08 -8.28
N VAL A 40 -7.24 -4.26 -7.34
CA VAL A 40 -7.05 -3.83 -5.95
C VAL A 40 -5.85 -4.55 -5.32
N LEU A 41 -5.69 -5.85 -5.56
CA LEU A 41 -4.53 -6.60 -5.07
C LEU A 41 -3.20 -6.08 -5.66
N LEU A 42 -3.16 -5.82 -6.98
CA LEU A 42 -1.98 -5.30 -7.65
C LEU A 42 -1.58 -3.92 -7.13
N VAL A 43 -2.55 -3.01 -6.93
CA VAL A 43 -2.29 -1.69 -6.37
C VAL A 43 -1.74 -1.78 -4.94
N ASN A 44 -2.29 -2.67 -4.11
CA ASN A 44 -1.79 -2.88 -2.75
C ASN A 44 -0.38 -3.49 -2.76
N ALA A 45 -0.10 -4.45 -3.64
CA ALA A 45 1.22 -5.04 -3.79
C ALA A 45 2.25 -4.02 -4.30
N ALA A 46 1.88 -3.18 -5.26
CA ALA A 46 2.70 -2.07 -5.74
C ALA A 46 2.99 -1.07 -4.60
N TYR A 47 1.98 -0.71 -3.82
CA TYR A 47 2.17 0.18 -2.67
C TYR A 47 3.11 -0.42 -1.62
N TRP A 48 2.99 -1.72 -1.33
CA TRP A 48 3.86 -2.42 -0.40
C TRP A 48 5.33 -2.41 -0.87
N THR A 49 5.57 -2.76 -2.13
CA THR A 49 6.92 -2.82 -2.72
C THR A 49 7.56 -1.43 -2.84
N LEU A 50 6.80 -0.39 -3.18
CA LEU A 50 7.28 1.00 -3.15
C LEU A 50 7.51 1.51 -1.72
N GLY A 51 6.66 1.11 -0.77
CA GLY A 51 6.78 1.46 0.64
C GLY A 51 8.08 0.93 1.26
N GLN A 52 8.53 -0.26 0.89
CA GLN A 52 9.81 -0.82 1.32
C GLN A 52 11.03 -0.07 0.78
N ARG A 53 10.89 0.69 -0.32
CA ARG A 53 11.99 1.47 -0.92
C ARG A 53 12.16 2.87 -0.34
N ARG A 54 11.31 3.31 0.60
CA ARG A 54 11.51 4.58 1.30
C ARG A 54 12.68 4.45 2.27
N ARG A 55 13.91 4.59 1.75
CA ARG A 55 15.08 4.92 2.57
C ARG A 55 14.74 6.19 3.36
N PRO A 56 15.04 6.24 4.67
CA PRO A 56 14.92 7.47 5.42
C PRO A 56 15.74 8.54 4.70
N ILE A 57 15.09 9.62 4.27
CA ILE A 57 15.82 10.80 3.79
C ILE A 57 16.58 11.30 5.01
N PRO A 58 17.92 11.32 5.01
CA PRO A 58 18.67 11.90 6.11
C PRO A 58 18.30 13.38 6.12
N VAL A 59 17.49 13.77 7.11
CA VAL A 59 17.28 15.18 7.41
C VAL A 59 18.56 15.61 8.08
N GLU A 60 19.42 16.32 7.32
CA GLU A 60 20.63 16.93 7.85
C GLU A 60 20.19 17.84 8.99
N SER A 61 20.53 17.42 10.22
CA SER A 61 20.12 18.12 11.42
C SER A 61 20.83 19.46 11.42
N PRO A 62 20.11 20.60 11.57
CA PRO A 62 20.78 21.90 11.59
C PRO A 62 21.84 21.88 12.70
N PRO A 63 23.05 22.43 12.44
CA PRO A 63 24.13 22.39 13.42
C PRO A 63 23.66 23.00 14.73
N ASP A 64 23.82 22.23 15.81
CA ASP A 64 23.45 22.61 17.17
C ASP A 64 24.09 23.96 17.52
N ARG A 65 23.29 25.03 17.45
CA ARG A 65 23.69 26.41 17.80
C ARG A 65 24.18 26.56 19.26
N ARG A 66 24.09 25.50 20.07
CA ARG A 66 24.58 25.49 21.45
C ARG A 66 26.11 25.55 21.56
N LEU A 67 26.86 25.19 20.51
CA LEU A 67 28.32 25.29 20.52
C LEU A 67 28.84 26.68 20.11
N ALA A 68 28.03 27.51 19.45
CA ALA A 68 28.44 28.84 18.98
C ALA A 68 28.24 29.97 20.01
N GLN A 69 27.50 29.72 21.10
CA GLN A 69 27.20 30.75 22.12
C GLN A 69 28.01 30.58 23.43
N GLY A 70 28.91 29.59 23.51
CA GLY A 70 29.74 29.33 24.69
C GLY A 70 31.19 29.82 24.59
N ALA A 71 31.58 30.45 23.48
CA ALA A 71 32.93 30.95 23.24
C ALA A 71 32.86 32.44 22.84
N GLY A 72 32.74 33.31 23.84
CA GLY A 72 32.74 34.76 23.67
C GLY A 72 32.56 35.49 24.99
#